data_AF-A0A090MDC3-F1
#
_entry.id   AF-A0A090MDC3-F1
#
_cell.length_a   1.000
_cell.length_b   1.000
_cell.length_c   1.000
_cell.angle_alpha   90.00
_cell.angle_beta   90.00
_cell.angle_gamma   90.00
#
_symmetry.space_group_name_H-M   'P 1'
#
loop_
_entity.id
_entity.type
_entity.pdbx_description
1 polymer ?
#
loop_
_entity_poly.entity_id
_entity_poly.type
_entity_poly.pdbx_seq_one_letter_code
_entity_poly.pdbx_strand_id
1 'polypeptide(L)'
;MQPTLDDWTIVLMREHNRDGNALVYNTIQTYLKGARKNAQRHIELAAQEVWTVGIKLVRGAYIENEIRSLIHDTKEDTDNSYNDIADMLISQRSPTNLKFPSAALVLATHNAESATKALTTHKKRLEAGLPTTPMKCAQIMGMADELSGKLLQDYEKAVKEGRATDKTPRIYKCLPWGSVQECINYLYRRAVENRGAVERTRHMAVAMRQELWRRVIG
;
A
#
# COMPACT_ATOMS: atom_id res chain seq x y z
N MET A 1 9.30 12.14 -15.65
CA MET A 1 8.21 12.75 -14.85
C MET A 1 8.28 12.37 -13.38
N GLN A 2 8.40 11.08 -13.01
CA GLN A 2 8.42 10.65 -11.62
C GLN A 2 9.44 11.39 -10.73
N PRO A 3 10.72 11.60 -11.13
CA PRO A 3 11.68 12.29 -10.28
C PRO A 3 11.25 13.72 -9.89
N THR A 4 10.69 14.47 -10.84
CA THR A 4 10.19 15.83 -10.59
C THR A 4 9.00 15.84 -9.62
N LEU A 5 8.08 14.88 -9.77
CA LEU A 5 6.96 14.72 -8.83
C LEU A 5 7.46 14.33 -7.44
N ASP A 6 8.48 13.48 -7.35
CA ASP A 6 9.11 13.12 -6.08
C ASP A 6 9.71 14.36 -5.41
N ASP A 7 10.44 15.19 -6.16
CA ASP A 7 11.08 16.41 -5.65
C ASP A 7 10.05 17.41 -5.12
N TRP A 8 8.99 17.68 -5.88
CA TRP A 8 7.91 18.56 -5.44
C TRP A 8 7.17 18.01 -4.23
N THR A 9 6.92 16.71 -4.20
CA THR A 9 6.24 16.08 -3.06
C THR A 9 7.12 16.11 -1.81
N ILE A 10 8.44 15.95 -1.94
CA ILE A 10 9.39 16.10 -0.83
C ILE A 10 9.35 17.52 -0.28
N VAL A 11 9.33 18.55 -1.13
CA VAL A 11 9.19 19.95 -0.68
C VAL A 11 7.91 20.13 0.13
N LEU A 12 6.78 19.61 -0.36
CA LEU A 12 5.49 19.70 0.33
C LEU A 12 5.45 18.88 1.63
N MET A 13 6.06 17.69 1.66
CA MET A 13 6.19 16.90 2.89
C MET A 13 7.05 17.61 3.91
N ARG A 14 8.17 18.21 3.50
CA ARG A 14 9.00 19.02 4.38
C ARG A 14 8.18 20.15 4.98
N GLU A 15 7.37 20.86 4.20
CA GLU A 15 6.57 21.97 4.71
C GLU A 15 5.46 21.52 5.67
N HIS A 16 4.71 20.48 5.31
CA HIS A 16 3.42 20.18 5.95
C HIS A 16 3.40 18.93 6.85
N ASN A 17 4.38 18.02 6.74
CA ASN A 17 4.40 16.80 7.54
C ASN A 17 5.27 16.97 8.79
N ARG A 18 4.66 17.39 9.90
CA ARG A 18 5.33 17.68 11.18
C ARG A 18 4.79 16.82 12.32
N ASP A 19 5.58 16.70 13.39
CA ASP A 19 5.15 16.15 14.68
C ASP A 19 4.51 14.76 14.62
N GLY A 20 5.06 13.88 13.77
CA GLY A 20 4.55 12.53 13.60
C GLY A 20 3.32 12.41 12.69
N ASN A 21 2.80 13.51 12.17
CA ASN A 21 1.64 13.54 11.29
C ASN A 21 2.03 13.68 9.82
N ALA A 22 1.40 12.90 8.95
CA ALA A 22 1.56 12.98 7.50
C ALA A 22 0.26 13.47 6.85
N LEU A 23 0.31 14.65 6.24
CA LEU A 23 -0.75 15.19 5.39
C LEU A 23 -0.48 14.86 3.92
N VAL A 24 0.78 15.05 3.50
CA VAL A 24 1.26 14.82 2.14
C VAL A 24 1.88 13.43 2.06
N TYR A 25 1.53 12.69 1.01
CA TYR A 25 2.06 11.35 0.74
C TYR A 25 2.62 11.29 -0.67
N ASN A 26 3.81 10.72 -0.84
CA ASN A 26 4.32 10.39 -2.17
C ASN A 26 3.98 8.94 -2.56
N THR A 27 3.64 8.71 -3.83
CA THR A 27 3.37 7.37 -4.35
C THR A 27 4.64 6.72 -4.88
N ILE A 28 5.10 5.66 -4.23
CA ILE A 28 6.24 4.85 -4.69
C ILE A 28 5.71 3.65 -5.49
N GLN A 29 6.15 3.56 -6.74
CA GLN A 29 5.71 2.52 -7.68
C GLN A 29 6.76 1.40 -7.77
N THR A 30 6.46 0.24 -7.18
CA THR A 30 7.45 -0.82 -6.93
C THR A 30 7.73 -1.73 -8.12
N TYR A 31 7.01 -1.57 -9.23
CA TYR A 31 7.37 -2.16 -10.51
C TYR A 31 8.65 -1.56 -11.10
N LEU A 32 9.08 -0.37 -10.64
CA LEU A 32 10.34 0.25 -11.05
C LEU A 32 11.51 -0.32 -10.25
N LYS A 33 12.60 -0.70 -10.93
CA LYS A 33 13.86 -1.16 -10.35
C LYS A 33 14.46 -0.13 -9.36
N GLY A 34 14.18 1.16 -9.57
CA GLY A 34 14.62 2.26 -8.71
C GLY A 34 13.76 2.51 -7.45
N ALA A 35 12.64 1.80 -7.28
CA ALA A 35 11.65 2.12 -6.24
C ALA A 35 12.22 2.06 -4.82
N ARG A 36 13.05 1.05 -4.52
CA ARG A 36 13.70 0.92 -3.21
C ARG A 36 14.60 2.11 -2.91
N LYS A 37 15.48 2.47 -3.86
CA LYS A 37 16.36 3.64 -3.73
C LYS A 37 15.55 4.92 -3.52
N ASN A 38 14.43 5.06 -4.22
CA ASN A 38 13.55 6.22 -4.04
C ASN A 38 12.91 6.25 -2.65
N ALA A 39 12.37 5.12 -2.16
CA ALA A 39 11.83 5.04 -0.80
C ALA A 39 12.90 5.35 0.26
N GLN A 40 14.13 4.84 0.10
CA GLN A 40 15.26 5.14 0.97
C GLN A 40 15.59 6.63 0.96
N ARG A 41 15.70 7.26 -0.21
CA ARG A 41 15.90 8.72 -0.33
C ARG A 41 14.90 9.53 0.48
N HIS A 42 13.62 9.16 0.44
CA HIS A 42 12.58 9.84 1.21
C HIS A 42 12.79 9.70 2.72
N ILE A 43 13.12 8.49 3.18
CA ILE A 43 13.41 8.20 4.60
C ILE A 43 14.67 8.94 5.06
N GLU A 44 15.71 8.98 4.22
CA GLU A 44 16.99 9.64 4.51
C GLU A 44 16.82 11.13 4.70
N LEU A 45 16.17 11.80 3.75
CA LEU A 45 15.91 13.24 3.84
C LEU A 45 15.02 13.57 5.04
N ALA A 46 13.99 12.76 5.30
CA ALA A 46 13.12 12.92 6.47
C ALA A 46 13.87 12.79 7.79
N ALA A 47 14.82 11.86 7.87
CA ALA A 47 15.66 11.67 9.05
C ALA A 47 16.64 12.84 9.25
N GLN A 48 17.29 13.30 8.16
CA GLN A 48 18.26 14.39 8.19
C GLN A 48 17.63 15.73 8.55
N GLU A 49 16.45 16.00 8.01
CA GLU A 49 15.78 17.30 8.11
C GLU A 49 14.61 17.30 9.11
N VAL A 50 14.39 16.19 9.80
CA VAL A 50 13.42 16.01 10.91
C VAL A 50 11.98 16.36 10.51
N TRP A 51 11.42 15.60 9.56
CA TRP A 51 10.00 15.65 9.18
C TRP A 51 9.39 14.26 9.04
N THR A 52 8.05 14.18 9.00
CA THR A 52 7.33 12.90 8.91
C THR A 52 7.22 12.42 7.46
N VAL A 53 7.74 11.24 7.14
CA VAL A 53 7.67 10.69 5.78
C VAL A 53 6.30 10.04 5.51
N GLY A 54 5.60 10.49 4.47
CA GLY A 54 4.33 9.91 4.02
C GLY A 54 4.53 9.12 2.73
N ILE A 55 4.34 7.79 2.77
CA ILE A 55 4.47 6.94 1.58
C ILE A 55 3.17 6.20 1.28
N LYS A 56 2.70 6.30 0.04
CA LYS A 56 1.71 5.41 -0.55
C LYS A 56 2.44 4.39 -1.42
N LEU A 57 2.45 3.14 -0.99
CA LEU A 57 3.14 2.07 -1.72
C LEU A 57 2.16 1.39 -2.67
N VAL A 58 2.50 1.33 -3.96
CA VAL A 58 1.74 0.65 -5.01
C VAL A 58 2.68 -0.18 -5.88
N ARG A 59 2.16 -1.17 -6.61
CA ARG A 59 2.95 -1.80 -7.68
C ARG A 59 3.21 -0.83 -8.83
N GLY A 60 2.15 -0.22 -9.35
CA GLY A 60 2.20 0.67 -10.51
C GLY A 60 0.95 0.46 -11.38
N ALA A 61 0.62 1.45 -12.21
CA ALA A 61 -0.56 1.41 -13.08
C ALA A 61 -0.28 1.81 -14.53
N TYR A 62 1.00 2.02 -14.87
CA TYR A 62 1.43 2.59 -16.16
C TYR A 62 2.49 1.72 -16.85
N ILE A 63 2.53 0.42 -16.54
CA ILE A 63 3.54 -0.53 -17.06
C ILE A 63 3.68 -0.55 -18.58
N GLU A 64 2.58 -0.34 -19.30
CA GLU A 64 2.55 -0.32 -20.77
C GLU A 64 3.14 0.97 -21.36
N ASN A 65 3.20 2.05 -20.58
CA ASN A 65 3.64 3.38 -21.02
C ASN A 65 5.00 3.79 -20.42
N GLU A 66 5.65 2.89 -19.69
CA GLU A 66 6.90 3.15 -18.99
C GLU A 66 8.10 2.57 -19.76
N ILE A 67 9.29 3.17 -19.59
CA ILE A 67 10.51 2.69 -20.22
C ILE A 67 10.83 1.29 -19.68
N ARG A 68 10.77 0.27 -20.54
CA ARG A 68 10.87 -1.15 -20.13
C ARG A 68 12.11 -1.46 -19.28
N SER A 69 13.27 -0.87 -19.60
CA SER A 69 14.52 -1.11 -18.85
C SER A 69 14.48 -0.63 -17.40
N LEU A 70 13.56 0.28 -17.05
CA LEU A 70 13.35 0.75 -15.68
C LEU A 70 12.46 -0.19 -14.86
N ILE A 71 11.76 -1.11 -15.50
CA ILE A 71 10.77 -1.99 -14.89
C ILE A 71 11.43 -3.32 -14.54
N HIS A 72 11.00 -3.93 -13.44
CA HIS A 72 11.39 -5.29 -13.09
C HIS A 72 11.05 -6.29 -14.20
N ASP A 73 11.91 -7.30 -14.35
CA ASP A 73 11.84 -8.24 -15.47
C ASP A 73 10.64 -9.18 -15.31
N THR A 74 10.33 -9.58 -14.07
CA THR A 74 9.17 -10.41 -13.75
C THR A 74 8.19 -9.74 -12.80
N LYS A 75 6.97 -10.28 -12.75
CA LYS A 75 5.97 -9.93 -11.74
C LYS A 75 6.44 -10.29 -10.33
N GLU A 76 7.14 -11.41 -10.18
CA GLU A 76 7.68 -11.87 -8.90
C GLU A 76 8.70 -10.86 -8.34
N ASP A 77 9.58 -10.33 -9.19
CA ASP A 77 10.53 -9.27 -8.79
C ASP A 77 9.81 -8.01 -8.32
N THR A 78 8.70 -7.63 -8.97
CA THR A 78 7.85 -6.52 -8.54
C THR A 78 7.19 -6.79 -7.19
N ASP A 79 6.73 -8.03 -6.97
CA ASP A 79 6.13 -8.47 -5.71
C ASP A 79 7.17 -8.49 -4.58
N ASN A 80 8.39 -8.94 -4.86
CA ASN A 80 9.52 -8.92 -3.93
C ASN A 80 9.92 -7.50 -3.55
N SER A 81 10.06 -6.61 -4.55
CA SER A 81 10.31 -5.18 -4.35
C SER A 81 9.22 -4.52 -3.49
N TYR A 82 7.94 -4.83 -3.75
CA TYR A 82 6.82 -4.33 -2.96
C TYR A 82 6.90 -4.80 -1.50
N ASN A 83 7.06 -6.10 -1.28
CA ASN A 83 7.06 -6.70 0.05
C ASN A 83 8.25 -6.21 0.89
N ASP A 84 9.43 -6.09 0.28
CA ASP A 84 10.63 -5.60 0.93
C ASP A 84 10.53 -4.12 1.33
N ILE A 85 10.03 -3.24 0.46
CA ILE A 85 9.84 -1.83 0.80
C ILE A 85 8.76 -1.67 1.89
N ALA A 86 7.69 -2.45 1.82
CA ALA A 86 6.66 -2.46 2.86
C ALA A 86 7.24 -2.88 4.21
N ASP A 87 8.03 -3.97 4.25
CA ASP A 87 8.66 -4.45 5.47
C ASP A 87 9.70 -3.45 6.01
N MET A 88 10.50 -2.81 5.14
CA MET A 88 11.43 -1.74 5.53
C MET A 88 10.71 -0.59 6.25
N LEU A 89 9.57 -0.13 5.72
CA LEU A 89 8.77 0.94 6.32
C LEU A 89 8.09 0.51 7.62
N ILE A 90 7.45 -0.67 7.63
CA ILE A 90 6.74 -1.21 8.81
C ILE A 90 7.74 -1.46 9.95
N SER A 91 8.86 -2.09 9.64
CA SER A 91 9.90 -2.44 10.60
C SER A 91 10.80 -1.25 10.97
N GLN A 92 10.57 -0.07 10.39
CA GLN A 92 11.35 1.15 10.62
C GLN A 92 12.86 0.92 10.42
N ARG A 93 13.22 0.16 9.38
CA ARG A 93 14.60 -0.15 9.05
C ARG A 93 15.24 1.06 8.38
N SER A 94 16.11 1.75 9.10
CA SER A 94 16.82 2.92 8.57
C SER A 94 17.83 2.49 7.50
N PRO A 95 17.86 3.15 6.33
CA PRO A 95 18.90 2.93 5.33
C PRO A 95 20.23 3.62 5.68
N THR A 96 20.27 4.41 6.75
CA THR A 96 21.46 5.13 7.23
C THR A 96 21.70 4.86 8.71
N ASN A 97 22.78 5.42 9.25
CA ASN A 97 23.07 5.39 10.68
C ASN A 97 22.17 6.34 11.51
N LEU A 98 21.29 7.12 10.85
CA LEU A 98 20.33 7.97 11.54
C LEU A 98 19.14 7.15 12.06
N LYS A 99 18.52 7.64 13.12
CA LYS A 99 17.24 7.10 13.61
C LYS A 99 16.19 7.18 12.50
N PHE A 100 15.38 6.13 12.38
CA PHE A 100 14.26 6.13 11.44
C PHE A 100 13.30 7.28 11.78
N PRO A 101 12.90 8.11 10.80
CA PRO A 101 12.04 9.26 11.04
C PRO A 101 10.61 8.82 11.38
N SER A 102 9.81 9.73 11.92
CA SER A 102 8.37 9.49 11.96
C SER A 102 7.84 9.20 10.55
N ALA A 103 6.92 8.26 10.42
CA ALA A 103 6.43 7.83 9.12
C ALA A 103 4.94 7.51 9.13
N ALA A 104 4.30 7.54 7.96
CA ALA A 104 2.98 7.00 7.74
C ALA A 104 2.93 6.24 6.41
N LEU A 105 2.36 5.03 6.43
CA LEU A 105 2.29 4.15 5.27
C LEU A 105 0.83 3.98 4.81
N VAL A 106 0.57 4.21 3.53
CA VAL A 106 -0.61 3.70 2.83
C VAL A 106 -0.20 2.49 2.00
N LEU A 107 -0.58 1.31 2.47
CA LEU A 107 -0.35 0.03 1.80
C LEU A 107 -1.46 -0.21 0.76
N ALA A 108 -1.22 0.15 -0.50
CA ALA A 108 -2.21 0.04 -1.57
C ALA A 108 -1.98 -1.21 -2.44
N THR A 109 -2.77 -2.26 -2.18
CA THR A 109 -2.62 -3.56 -2.86
C THR A 109 -3.93 -4.35 -2.90
N HIS A 110 -4.13 -5.04 -4.03
CA HIS A 110 -5.15 -6.07 -4.21
C HIS A 110 -4.61 -7.50 -4.07
N ASN A 111 -3.29 -7.65 -3.93
CA ASN A 111 -2.66 -8.93 -3.69
C ASN A 111 -2.81 -9.31 -2.21
N ALA A 112 -3.60 -10.35 -1.95
CA ALA A 112 -3.88 -10.85 -0.61
C ALA A 112 -2.65 -11.38 0.12
N GLU A 113 -1.69 -11.98 -0.59
CA GLU A 113 -0.44 -12.47 -0.03
C GLU A 113 0.43 -11.31 0.49
N SER A 114 0.68 -10.30 -0.34
CA SER A 114 1.43 -9.09 0.07
C SER A 114 0.77 -8.37 1.23
N ALA A 115 -0.57 -8.24 1.20
CA ALA A 115 -1.32 -7.62 2.29
C ALA A 115 -1.15 -8.42 3.59
N THR A 116 -1.32 -9.75 3.53
CA THR A 116 -1.19 -10.64 4.69
C THR A 116 0.21 -10.61 5.28
N LYS A 117 1.26 -10.62 4.45
CA LYS A 117 2.66 -10.50 4.89
C LYS A 117 2.87 -9.21 5.67
N ALA A 118 2.51 -8.06 5.09
CA ALA A 118 2.66 -6.75 5.72
C ALA A 118 1.89 -6.64 7.05
N LEU A 119 0.63 -7.10 7.09
CA LEU A 119 -0.20 -7.07 8.29
C LEU A 119 0.31 -7.99 9.38
N THR A 120 0.83 -9.17 9.01
CA THR A 120 1.41 -10.11 9.97
C THR A 120 2.66 -9.52 10.60
N THR A 121 3.57 -8.92 9.80
CA THR A 121 4.73 -8.20 10.34
C THR A 121 4.28 -7.09 11.28
N HIS A 122 3.35 -6.23 10.84
CA HIS A 122 2.85 -5.12 11.65
C HIS A 122 2.24 -5.59 12.98
N LYS A 123 1.38 -6.61 12.95
CA LYS A 123 0.77 -7.21 14.14
C LYS A 123 1.81 -7.76 15.11
N LYS A 124 2.76 -8.56 14.62
CA LYS A 124 3.83 -9.13 15.46
C LYS A 124 4.65 -8.05 16.16
N ARG A 125 4.93 -6.93 15.47
CA ARG A 125 5.65 -5.80 16.08
C ARG A 125 4.84 -5.13 17.19
N LEU A 126 3.54 -4.92 16.97
CA LEU A 126 2.66 -4.38 18.01
C LEU A 126 2.59 -5.30 19.24
N GLU A 127 2.41 -6.60 19.03
CA GLU A 127 2.37 -7.60 20.11
C GLU A 127 3.69 -7.68 20.89
N ALA A 128 4.83 -7.47 20.21
CA ALA A 128 6.15 -7.43 20.81
C ALA A 128 6.54 -6.06 21.41
N GLY A 129 5.65 -5.05 21.36
CA GLY A 129 5.95 -3.69 21.84
C GLY A 129 7.03 -2.97 21.02
N LEU A 130 7.33 -3.42 19.81
CA LEU A 130 8.34 -2.83 18.94
C LEU A 130 7.79 -1.60 18.21
N PRO A 131 8.61 -0.56 17.96
CA PRO A 131 8.22 0.58 17.12
C PRO A 131 7.74 0.12 15.74
N THR A 132 6.63 0.64 15.24
CA THR A 132 6.13 0.31 13.90
C THR A 132 5.49 1.54 13.29
N THR A 133 5.59 1.66 11.97
CA THR A 133 4.99 2.76 11.22
C THR A 133 3.47 2.61 11.17
N PRO A 134 2.68 3.64 11.56
CA PRO A 134 1.24 3.67 11.36
C PRO A 134 0.86 3.37 9.91
N MET A 135 -0.04 2.40 9.74
CA MET A 135 -0.39 1.87 8.43
C MET A 135 -1.89 2.02 8.13
N LYS A 136 -2.20 2.38 6.89
CA LYS A 136 -3.55 2.35 6.31
C LYS A 136 -3.53 1.35 5.15
N CYS A 137 -4.50 0.45 5.08
CA CYS A 137 -4.68 -0.44 3.94
C CYS A 137 -5.65 0.20 2.96
N ALA A 138 -5.26 0.26 1.68
CA ALA A 138 -6.10 0.86 0.64
C ALA A 138 -6.31 -0.11 -0.53
N GLN A 139 -7.54 -0.15 -1.03
CA GLN A 139 -7.92 -0.87 -2.25
C GLN A 139 -8.73 0.04 -3.14
N ILE A 140 -8.69 -0.15 -4.45
CA ILE A 140 -9.70 0.37 -5.37
C ILE A 140 -11.08 -0.21 -5.04
N MET A 141 -12.12 0.62 -5.14
CA MET A 141 -13.51 0.19 -5.02
C MET A 141 -13.91 -0.76 -6.16
N GLY A 142 -14.57 -1.87 -5.81
CA GLY A 142 -14.94 -2.94 -6.75
C GLY A 142 -13.80 -3.92 -7.08
N MET A 143 -12.68 -3.86 -6.33
CA MET A 143 -11.54 -4.76 -6.51
C MET A 143 -11.06 -5.30 -5.16
N ALA A 144 -10.83 -6.62 -5.12
CA ALA A 144 -10.41 -7.36 -3.91
C ALA A 144 -11.26 -7.04 -2.68
N ASP A 145 -12.59 -7.05 -2.85
CA ASP A 145 -13.53 -6.77 -1.76
C ASP A 145 -13.49 -7.85 -0.67
N GLU A 146 -13.12 -9.09 -1.01
CA GLU A 146 -12.90 -10.14 -0.01
C GLU A 146 -11.75 -9.79 0.93
N LEU A 147 -10.66 -9.23 0.38
CA LEU A 147 -9.55 -8.74 1.18
C LEU A 147 -10.01 -7.60 2.08
N SER A 148 -10.68 -6.58 1.53
CA SER A 148 -11.18 -5.46 2.33
C SER A 148 -12.16 -5.90 3.42
N GLY A 149 -13.04 -6.85 3.11
CA GLY A 149 -14.01 -7.42 4.06
C GLY A 149 -13.32 -8.15 5.21
N LYS A 150 -12.29 -8.97 4.90
CA LYS A 150 -11.49 -9.64 5.93
C LYS A 150 -10.78 -8.63 6.84
N LEU A 151 -10.17 -7.60 6.27
CA LEU A 151 -9.50 -6.55 7.04
C LEU A 151 -10.46 -5.78 7.95
N LEU A 152 -11.66 -5.50 7.45
CA LEU A 152 -12.71 -4.85 8.24
C LEU A 152 -13.17 -5.74 9.40
N GLN A 153 -13.40 -7.04 9.16
CA GLN A 153 -13.76 -7.99 10.22
C GLN A 153 -12.68 -8.08 11.30
N ASP A 154 -11.41 -8.15 10.90
CA ASP A 154 -10.27 -8.17 11.83
C ASP A 154 -10.22 -6.89 12.66
N TYR A 155 -10.49 -5.73 12.04
CA TYR A 155 -10.57 -4.43 12.73
C TYR A 155 -11.74 -4.38 13.72
N GLU A 156 -12.96 -4.73 13.29
CA GLU A 156 -14.15 -4.74 14.15
C GLU A 156 -13.99 -5.68 15.34
N LYS A 157 -13.37 -6.84 15.12
CA LYS A 157 -13.02 -7.78 16.18
C LYS A 157 -12.06 -7.15 17.18
N ALA A 158 -10.99 -6.51 16.71
CA ALA A 158 -10.06 -5.80 17.59
C ALA A 158 -10.74 -4.68 18.39
N VAL A 159 -11.68 -3.94 17.80
CA VAL A 159 -12.47 -2.91 18.50
C VAL A 159 -13.33 -3.53 19.59
N LYS A 160 -14.10 -4.58 19.28
CA LYS A 160 -14.98 -5.27 20.25
C LYS A 160 -14.19 -5.83 21.44
N GLU A 161 -12.97 -6.28 21.19
CA GLU A 161 -12.09 -6.88 22.20
C GLU A 161 -11.23 -5.83 22.93
N GLY A 162 -11.44 -4.53 22.69
CA GLY A 162 -10.69 -3.44 23.33
C GLY A 162 -9.21 -3.38 22.95
N ARG A 163 -8.81 -4.06 21.86
CA ARG A 163 -7.43 -4.12 21.35
C ARG A 163 -7.15 -3.14 20.21
N ALA A 164 -8.18 -2.45 19.73
CA ALA A 164 -8.01 -1.42 18.71
C ALA A 164 -7.32 -0.19 19.32
N THR A 165 -6.24 0.24 18.68
CA THR A 165 -5.47 1.42 19.03
C THR A 165 -5.41 2.36 17.82
N ASP A 166 -4.86 3.55 18.00
CA ASP A 166 -4.46 4.46 16.92
C ASP A 166 -3.53 3.80 15.90
N LYS A 167 -2.78 2.77 16.32
CA LYS A 167 -1.89 1.97 15.48
C LYS A 167 -2.59 0.83 14.74
N THR A 168 -3.84 0.51 15.07
CA THR A 168 -4.56 -0.55 14.35
C THR A 168 -4.81 -0.11 12.90
N PRO A 169 -4.42 -0.91 11.89
CA PRO A 169 -4.54 -0.49 10.50
C PRO A 169 -5.99 -0.19 10.09
N ARG A 170 -6.20 0.98 9.50
CA ARG A 170 -7.50 1.40 8.96
C ARG A 170 -7.65 0.98 7.50
N ILE A 171 -8.87 0.71 7.07
CA ILE A 171 -9.19 0.24 5.72
C ILE A 171 -9.83 1.38 4.92
N TYR A 172 -9.33 1.62 3.70
CA TYR A 172 -9.82 2.65 2.80
C TYR A 172 -10.13 2.08 1.41
N LYS A 173 -11.18 2.62 0.79
CA LYS A 173 -11.49 2.38 -0.62
C LYS A 173 -11.21 3.65 -1.44
N CYS A 174 -10.43 3.50 -2.50
CA CYS A 174 -10.21 4.53 -3.51
C CYS A 174 -11.34 4.45 -4.54
N LEU A 175 -12.15 5.50 -4.59
CA LEU A 175 -13.30 5.63 -5.48
C LEU A 175 -13.03 6.77 -6.47
N PRO A 176 -13.02 6.52 -7.79
CA PRO A 176 -13.14 7.60 -8.77
C PRO A 176 -14.56 8.17 -8.72
N TRP A 177 -14.68 9.48 -8.88
CA TRP A 177 -15.99 10.16 -8.92
C TRP A 177 -16.03 11.13 -10.09
N GLY A 178 -17.07 11.05 -10.90
CA GLY A 178 -17.27 11.87 -12.09
C GLY A 178 -18.09 11.15 -13.16
N SER A 179 -18.31 11.82 -14.28
CA SER A 179 -18.89 11.25 -15.48
C SER A 179 -17.99 10.16 -16.08
N VAL A 180 -18.57 9.33 -16.97
CA VAL A 180 -17.82 8.30 -17.71
C VAL A 180 -16.66 8.93 -18.50
N GLN A 181 -16.89 10.09 -19.12
CA GLN A 181 -15.89 10.78 -19.92
C GLN A 181 -14.70 11.25 -19.06
N GLU A 182 -14.96 11.80 -17.87
CA GLU A 182 -13.91 12.20 -16.92
C GLU A 182 -13.14 10.99 -16.38
N CYS A 183 -13.81 9.86 -16.21
CA CYS A 183 -13.22 8.65 -15.65
C CYS A 183 -12.60 7.70 -16.70
N ILE A 184 -12.64 8.02 -18.00
CA ILE A 184 -12.32 7.06 -19.06
C ILE A 184 -10.90 6.49 -18.96
N ASN A 185 -9.91 7.35 -18.65
CA ASN A 185 -8.52 6.94 -18.48
C ASN A 185 -8.32 6.04 -17.26
N TYR A 186 -9.10 6.26 -16.20
CA TYR A 186 -9.11 5.39 -15.04
C TYR A 186 -9.71 4.02 -15.40
N LEU A 187 -10.86 4.00 -16.07
CA LEU A 187 -11.55 2.77 -16.48
C LEU A 187 -10.69 1.93 -17.41
N TYR A 188 -9.99 2.56 -18.36
CA TYR A 188 -9.04 1.88 -19.25
C TYR A 188 -7.95 1.16 -18.45
N ARG A 189 -7.29 1.83 -17.51
CA ARG A 189 -6.25 1.21 -16.66
C ARG A 189 -6.80 0.05 -15.82
N ARG A 190 -8.05 0.15 -15.36
CA ARG A 190 -8.72 -0.94 -14.64
C ARG A 190 -9.02 -2.13 -15.54
N ALA A 191 -9.43 -1.90 -16.79
CA ALA A 191 -9.62 -2.96 -17.77
C ALA A 191 -8.31 -3.71 -18.06
N VAL A 192 -7.20 -2.98 -18.23
CA VAL A 192 -5.86 -3.55 -18.41
C VAL A 192 -5.41 -4.36 -17.19
N GLU A 193 -5.52 -3.78 -15.99
CA GLU A 193 -5.15 -4.47 -14.75
C GLU A 193 -5.99 -5.74 -14.51
N ASN A 194 -7.29 -5.66 -14.84
CA ASN A 194 -8.21 -6.79 -14.68
C ASN A 194 -8.04 -7.87 -15.74
N ARG A 195 -7.47 -7.55 -16.91
CA ARG A 195 -7.07 -8.56 -17.90
C ARG A 195 -6.06 -9.55 -17.32
N GLY A 196 -5.06 -9.05 -16.59
CA GLY A 196 -4.14 -9.88 -15.80
C GLY A 196 -4.74 -10.43 -14.49
N ALA A 197 -5.97 -10.02 -14.13
CA ALA A 197 -6.70 -10.50 -12.97
C ALA A 197 -7.70 -11.60 -13.27
N VAL A 198 -7.89 -12.00 -14.54
CA VAL A 198 -8.86 -13.05 -14.92
C VAL A 198 -8.55 -14.37 -14.19
N GLU A 199 -7.28 -14.65 -13.85
CA GLU A 199 -6.92 -15.76 -12.95
C GLU A 199 -7.43 -15.56 -11.50
N ARG A 200 -7.46 -14.32 -10.99
CA ARG A 200 -8.07 -13.98 -9.67
C ARG A 200 -9.58 -14.10 -9.69
N THR A 201 -10.24 -13.80 -10.81
CA THR A 201 -11.69 -13.99 -10.96
C THR A 201 -12.11 -15.43 -10.68
N ARG A 202 -11.26 -16.42 -11.00
CA ARG A 202 -11.52 -17.83 -10.65
C ARG A 202 -11.51 -18.05 -9.14
N HIS A 203 -10.57 -17.46 -8.41
CA HIS A 203 -10.53 -17.53 -6.95
C HIS A 203 -11.71 -16.80 -6.29
N MET A 204 -12.08 -15.62 -6.80
CA MET A 204 -13.27 -14.89 -6.35
C MET A 204 -14.54 -15.69 -6.60
N ALA A 205 -14.69 -16.29 -7.79
CA ALA A 205 -15.83 -17.14 -8.13
C ALA A 205 -15.91 -18.38 -7.22
N VAL A 206 -14.78 -19.00 -6.88
CA VAL A 206 -14.73 -20.12 -5.93
C VAL A 206 -15.11 -19.66 -4.52
N ALA A 207 -14.56 -18.54 -4.03
CA ALA A 207 -14.87 -18.02 -2.70
C ALA A 207 -16.35 -17.58 -2.58
N MET A 208 -16.88 -16.90 -3.59
CA MET A 208 -18.29 -16.55 -3.67
C MET A 208 -19.17 -17.80 -3.69
N ARG A 209 -18.81 -18.82 -4.47
CA ARG A 209 -19.54 -20.09 -4.49
C ARG A 209 -19.51 -20.76 -3.12
N GLN A 210 -18.36 -20.82 -2.45
CA GLN A 210 -18.25 -21.40 -1.11
C GLN A 210 -19.11 -20.66 -0.08
N GLU A 211 -19.07 -19.32 -0.09
CA GLU A 211 -19.89 -18.50 0.80
C GLU A 211 -21.39 -18.63 0.49
N LEU A 212 -21.77 -18.73 -0.79
CA LEU A 212 -23.15 -18.95 -1.20
C LEU A 212 -23.64 -20.33 -0.74
N TRP A 213 -22.82 -21.37 -0.88
CA TRP A 213 -23.11 -22.72 -0.38
C TRP A 213 -23.26 -22.73 1.15
N ARG A 214 -22.35 -22.07 1.89
CA ARG A 214 -22.46 -21.92 3.34
C ARG A 214 -23.78 -21.24 3.75
N ARG A 215 -24.20 -20.19 3.04
CA ARG A 215 -25.47 -19.50 3.35
C ARG A 215 -26.72 -20.31 3.00
N VAL A 216 -26.65 -21.14 1.96
CA VAL A 216 -27.80 -21.94 1.50
C VAL A 216 -27.94 -23.23 2.30
N ILE A 217 -26.84 -23.83 2.75
CA ILE A 217 -26.84 -25.16 3.39
C ILE A 217 -26.52 -25.13 4.89
N GLY A 218 -25.87 -24.07 5.37
CA GLY A 218 -25.39 -23.94 6.77
C GLY A 218 -23.88 -24.14 6.87
#